data_AF-A0A494VXQ6-F1
#
_entry.id   AF-A0A494VXQ6-F1
#
_cell.length_a   1.000
_cell.length_b   1.000
_cell.length_c   1.000
_cell.angle_alpha   90.00
_cell.angle_beta   90.00
_cell.angle_gamma   90.00
#
_symmetry.space_group_name_H-M   'P 1'
#
loop_
_entity.id
_entity.type
_entity.pdbx_description
1 polymer ?
#
loop_
_entity_poly.entity_id
_entity_poly.type
_entity_poly.pdbx_seq_one_letter_code
_entity_poly.pdbx_strand_id
1 'polypeptide(L)'
;MIFGIVYLKKRENLAMIERNIDPRSYKPQSAPYQNLKWGLLLIGSGLGLFLAYVLNRAVFNGFNDDAFFLYISLIAIFGGAGLFVSYRIEKREVLDKEDQRIEKL
;
A
#
# COMPACT_ATOMS: atom_id res chain seq x y z
N MET A 1 24.99 -5.83 -7.96
CA MET A 1 23.62 -6.40 -7.91
C MET A 1 22.73 -6.00 -9.08
N ILE A 2 22.74 -4.73 -9.52
CA ILE A 2 21.86 -4.24 -10.59
C ILE A 2 22.11 -4.95 -11.94
N PHE A 3 23.36 -5.25 -12.26
CA PHE A 3 23.75 -5.93 -13.52
C PHE A 3 23.12 -7.32 -13.66
N GLY A 4 23.00 -8.08 -12.57
CA GLY A 4 22.40 -9.42 -12.58
C GLY A 4 20.90 -9.39 -12.87
N ILE A 5 20.18 -8.42 -12.30
CA ILE A 5 18.73 -8.23 -12.53
C ILE A 5 18.47 -7.84 -13.98
N VAL A 6 19.27 -6.93 -14.55
CA VAL A 6 19.16 -6.51 -15.95
C VAL A 6 19.51 -7.65 -16.91
N TYR A 7 20.54 -8.43 -16.58
CA TYR A 7 20.95 -9.59 -17.38
C TYR A 7 19.88 -10.68 -17.42
N LEU A 8 19.29 -11.03 -16.26
CA LEU A 8 18.19 -11.99 -16.19
C LEU A 8 16.98 -11.52 -17.03
N LYS A 9 16.59 -10.26 -16.90
CA LYS A 9 15.44 -9.69 -17.61
C LYS A 9 15.63 -9.72 -19.13
N LYS A 10 16.85 -9.47 -19.63
CA LYS A 10 17.16 -9.58 -21.06
C LYS A 10 17.11 -11.02 -21.56
N ARG A 11 17.62 -11.97 -20.77
CA ARG A 11 17.58 -13.40 -21.11
C ARG A 11 16.14 -13.94 -21.16
N GLU A 12 15.29 -13.50 -20.23
CA GLU A 12 13.87 -13.86 -20.20
C GLU A 12 13.12 -13.33 -21.42
N ASN A 13 13.35 -12.07 -21.80
CA ASN A 13 12.73 -11.48 -22.99
C ASN A 13 13.12 -12.21 -24.28
N LEU A 14 14.36 -12.67 -24.41
CA LEU A 14 14.81 -13.47 -25.56
C LEU A 14 14.08 -14.80 -25.64
N ALA A 15 13.96 -15.51 -24.52
CA ALA A 15 13.25 -16.78 -24.45
C ALA A 15 11.74 -16.66 -24.76
N MET A 16 11.13 -15.51 -24.47
CA MET A 16 9.74 -15.23 -24.84
C MET A 16 9.57 -15.03 -26.35
N ILE A 17 10.45 -14.26 -27.00
CA ILE A 17 10.45 -14.04 -28.45
C ILE A 17 10.62 -15.37 -29.21
N GLU A 18 11.53 -16.23 -28.74
CA GLU A 18 11.76 -17.57 -29.30
C GLU A 18 10.51 -18.47 -29.21
N ARG A 19 9.61 -18.20 -28.26
CA ARG A 19 8.35 -18.93 -28.07
C ARG A 19 7.15 -18.26 -28.75
N ASN A 20 7.35 -17.26 -29.62
CA ASN A 20 6.28 -16.44 -30.21
C ASN A 20 5.41 -15.71 -29.17
N ILE A 21 5.95 -15.46 -27.97
CA ILE A 21 5.27 -14.71 -26.90
C ILE A 21 5.80 -13.28 -26.93
N ASP A 22 4.93 -12.29 -27.13
CA ASP A 22 5.35 -10.88 -27.14
C ASP A 22 5.73 -10.42 -25.71
N PRO A 23 7.01 -10.10 -25.43
CA PRO A 23 7.45 -9.62 -24.11
C PRO A 23 6.86 -8.25 -23.75
N ARG A 24 6.30 -7.50 -24.71
CA ARG A 24 5.58 -6.24 -24.45
C ARG A 24 4.15 -6.45 -23.95
N SER A 25 3.60 -7.66 -24.10
CA SER A 25 2.33 -8.03 -23.45
C SER A 25 2.48 -8.09 -21.93
N TYR A 26 3.68 -8.40 -21.44
CA TYR A 26 4.00 -8.41 -20.02
C TYR A 26 4.43 -7.00 -19.56
N LYS A 27 3.56 -6.00 -19.77
CA LYS A 27 3.70 -4.78 -18.99
C LYS A 27 3.38 -5.19 -17.55
N PRO A 28 4.31 -5.05 -16.57
CA PRO A 28 3.90 -5.02 -15.19
C PRO A 28 2.93 -3.85 -15.11
N GLN A 29 1.64 -4.15 -15.05
CA GLN A 29 0.62 -3.14 -14.90
C GLN A 29 1.01 -2.41 -13.63
N SER A 30 1.58 -1.21 -13.76
CA SER A 30 2.08 -0.40 -12.65
C SER A 30 0.95 -0.38 -11.65
N ALA A 31 1.06 -1.18 -10.59
CA ALA A 31 -0.08 -1.53 -9.76
C ALA A 31 -0.65 -0.21 -9.26
N PRO A 32 -1.81 0.25 -9.77
CA PRO A 32 -2.28 1.62 -9.51
C PRO A 32 -2.44 1.88 -8.01
N TYR A 33 -2.52 0.80 -7.25
CA TYR A 33 -2.80 0.69 -5.84
C TYR A 33 -1.58 0.79 -4.93
N GLN A 34 -0.34 0.75 -5.45
CA GLN A 34 0.84 0.95 -4.59
C GLN A 34 0.85 2.36 -3.98
N ASN A 35 0.51 3.37 -4.77
CA ASN A 35 0.42 4.76 -4.29
C ASN A 35 -0.72 4.91 -3.28
N LEU A 36 -1.81 4.16 -3.46
CA LEU A 36 -2.97 4.20 -2.57
C LEU A 36 -2.65 3.61 -1.18
N LYS A 37 -1.84 2.54 -1.12
CA LYS A 37 -1.35 1.95 0.15
C LYS A 37 -0.55 2.96 0.96
N TRP A 38 0.41 3.63 0.32
CA TRP A 38 1.23 4.65 0.98
C TRP A 38 0.42 5.88 1.38
N GLY A 39 -0.53 6.30 0.54
CA GLY A 39 -1.45 7.39 0.85
C GLY A 39 -2.33 7.11 2.08
N LEU A 40 -2.96 5.93 2.15
CA LEU A 40 -3.80 5.56 3.29
C LEU A 40 -3.00 5.35 4.59
N LEU A 41 -1.76 4.87 4.48
CA LEU A 41 -0.84 4.78 5.62
C LEU A 41 -0.55 6.18 6.18
N LEU A 42 -0.16 7.14 5.32
CA LEU A 42 0.13 8.53 5.72
C LEU A 42 -1.09 9.24 6.28
N ILE A 43 -2.27 9.03 5.68
CA ILE A 43 -3.52 9.61 6.20
C ILE A 43 -3.85 9.04 7.57
N GLY A 44 -3.78 7.71 7.73
CA GLY A 44 -4.03 7.05 9.00
C GLY A 44 -3.06 7.49 10.09
N SER A 45 -1.75 7.48 9.82
CA SER A 45 -0.75 7.90 10.80
C SER A 45 -0.88 9.39 11.17
N GLY A 46 -1.16 10.26 10.19
CA GLY A 46 -1.40 11.68 10.42
C GLY A 46 -2.64 11.94 11.29
N LEU A 47 -3.75 11.28 10.99
CA LEU A 47 -4.98 11.38 11.78
C LEU A 47 -4.79 10.85 13.21
N GLY A 48 -4.09 9.72 13.36
CA GLY A 48 -3.77 9.14 14.66
C GLY A 48 -2.93 10.07 15.52
N LEU A 49 -1.90 10.69 14.94
CA LEU A 49 -1.04 11.63 15.66
C LEU A 49 -1.81 12.91 16.05
N PHE A 50 -2.65 13.42 15.16
CA PHE A 50 -3.50 14.57 15.45
C PHE A 50 -4.48 14.27 16.60
N LEU A 51 -5.16 13.13 16.56
CA LEU A 51 -6.04 12.68 17.65
C LEU A 51 -5.29 12.49 18.97
N ALA A 52 -4.08 11.92 18.94
CA ALA A 52 -3.25 11.75 20.12
C ALA A 52 -2.89 13.10 20.76
N TYR A 53 -2.55 14.10 19.93
CA TYR A 53 -2.28 15.45 20.41
C TYR A 53 -3.49 16.10 21.08
N VAL A 54 -4.65 16.00 20.44
CA VAL A 54 -5.90 16.53 20.98
C VAL A 54 -6.28 15.85 22.28
N LEU A 55 -6.20 14.51 22.36
CA LEU A 55 -6.47 13.75 23.59
C LEU A 55 -5.48 14.10 24.70
N ASN A 56 -4.19 14.17 24.38
CA ASN A 56 -3.16 14.53 25.35
C ASN A 56 -3.42 15.92 25.94
N ARG A 57 -3.85 16.87 25.10
CA ARG A 57 -4.15 18.24 25.54
C ARG A 57 -5.47 18.35 26.30
N ALA A 58 -6.50 17.59 25.90
CA ALA A 58 -7.83 17.65 26.49
C ALA A 58 -7.95 16.87 27.80
N VAL A 59 -7.27 15.72 27.93
CA VAL A 59 -7.42 14.80 29.08
C VAL A 59 -6.29 14.94 30.08
N PHE A 60 -5.05 15.08 29.60
CA PHE A 60 -3.86 14.97 30.44
C PHE A 60 -3.20 16.32 30.79
N ASN A 61 -3.83 17.45 30.40
CA ASN A 61 -3.34 18.82 30.66
C ASN A 61 -1.87 19.07 30.27
N GLY A 62 -1.29 18.23 29.40
CA GLY A 62 0.06 18.41 28.85
C GLY A 62 1.24 18.07 29.78
N PHE A 63 1.02 17.48 30.96
CA PHE A 63 2.08 17.29 31.99
C PHE A 63 2.46 15.83 32.30
N ASN A 64 2.18 14.87 31.42
CA ASN A 64 2.51 13.47 31.68
C ASN A 64 3.60 12.95 30.74
N ASP A 65 4.65 12.36 31.32
CA ASP A 65 5.69 11.60 30.61
C ASP A 65 5.08 10.43 29.81
N ASP A 66 3.89 9.96 30.22
CA ASP A 66 3.14 8.90 29.55
C ASP A 66 2.57 9.30 28.18
N ALA A 67 2.57 10.60 27.86
CA ALA A 67 2.07 11.10 26.58
C ALA A 67 2.80 10.44 25.40
N PHE A 68 4.09 10.13 25.55
CA PHE A 68 4.90 9.46 24.53
C PHE A 68 4.31 8.11 24.11
N PHE A 69 3.91 7.28 25.08
CA PHE A 69 3.28 5.99 24.80
C PHE A 69 1.94 6.18 24.08
N LEU A 70 1.17 7.20 24.46
CA LEU A 70 -0.10 7.52 23.82
C LEU A 70 0.09 7.89 22.34
N TYR A 71 1.08 8.74 22.01
CA TYR A 71 1.40 9.09 20.62
C TYR A 71 1.82 7.87 19.80
N ILE A 72 2.70 7.03 20.33
CA ILE A 72 3.19 5.81 19.63
C ILE A 72 2.06 4.79 19.44
N SER A 73 1.22 4.59 20.44
CA SER A 73 0.09 3.68 20.34
C SER A 73 -0.93 4.17 19.32
N LEU A 74 -1.33 5.44 19.35
CA LEU A 74 -2.34 5.96 18.43
C LEU A 74 -1.85 6.00 16.97
N ILE A 75 -0.59 6.38 16.72
CA ILE A 75 -0.04 6.38 15.37
C ILE A 75 0.05 4.96 14.81
N ALA A 76 0.42 3.97 15.64
CA ALA A 76 0.48 2.56 15.23
C ALA A 76 -0.92 2.00 14.94
N ILE A 77 -1.90 2.29 15.80
CA ILE A 77 -3.28 1.83 15.62
C ILE A 77 -3.91 2.45 14.37
N PHE A 78 -3.86 3.77 14.23
CA PHE A 78 -4.48 4.43 13.07
C PHE A 78 -3.69 4.22 11.78
N GLY A 79 -2.36 4.15 11.83
CA GLY A 79 -1.53 3.76 10.69
C GLY A 79 -1.84 2.33 10.23
N GLY A 80 -1.97 1.40 11.18
CA GLY A 80 -2.37 0.02 10.91
C GLY A 80 -3.81 -0.10 10.37
N ALA A 81 -4.76 0.66 10.94
CA ALA A 81 -6.13 0.73 10.46
C ALA A 81 -6.21 1.30 9.03
N GLY A 82 -5.44 2.36 8.72
CA GLY A 82 -5.31 2.90 7.38
C GLY A 82 -4.81 1.86 6.38
N LEU A 83 -3.78 1.09 6.75
CA LEU A 83 -3.31 -0.04 5.94
C LEU A 83 -4.38 -1.13 5.77
N PHE A 84 -5.09 -1.49 6.85
CA PHE A 84 -6.15 -2.50 6.80
C PHE A 84 -7.28 -2.09 5.86
N VAL A 85 -7.71 -0.81 5.91
CA VAL A 85 -8.71 -0.28 4.99
C VAL A 85 -8.19 -0.32 3.54
N SER A 86 -6.91 0.00 3.31
CA SER A 86 -6.32 -0.06 1.96
C SER A 86 -6.36 -1.48 1.37
N TYR A 87 -6.10 -2.50 2.20
CA TYR A 87 -6.20 -3.90 1.79
C TYR A 87 -7.66 -4.29 1.49
N ARG A 88 -8.61 -3.80 2.29
CA ARG A 88 -10.04 -4.04 2.08
C ARG A 88 -10.56 -3.39 0.80
N ILE A 89 -10.08 -2.19 0.45
CA ILE A 89 -10.41 -1.48 -0.79
C ILE A 89 -9.80 -2.22 -1.99
N GLU A 90 -8.52 -2.59 -1.91
CA GLU A 90 -7.83 -3.36 -2.96
C GLU A 90 -8.57 -4.68 -3.24
N LYS A 91 -8.99 -5.40 -2.19
CA LYS A 91 -9.75 -6.64 -2.35
C LYS A 91 -11.10 -6.42 -3.05
N ARG A 92 -11.79 -5.31 -2.77
CA ARG A 92 -13.08 -4.98 -3.41
C ARG A 92 -12.92 -4.65 -4.89
N GLU A 93 -11.91 -3.86 -5.25
CA GLU A 93 -11.69 -3.50 -6.65
C GLU A 93 -11.16 -4.66 -7.51
N VAL A 94 -10.43 -5.61 -6.91
CA VAL A 94 -9.99 -6.82 -7.62
C VAL A 94 -11.19 -7.73 -7.94
N LEU A 95 -12.15 -7.88 -7.02
CA LEU A 95 -13.39 -8.64 -7.22
C LEU A 95 -14.29 -8.00 -8.31
N ASP A 96 -14.48 -6.68 -8.30
CA ASP A 96 -15.29 -5.98 -9.33
C ASP A 96 -14.66 -6.06 -10.74
N LYS A 97 -13.33 -6.12 -10.84
CA LYS A 97 -12.64 -6.26 -12.13
C LYS A 97 -12.66 -7.69 -12.67
N GLU A 98 -12.77 -8.70 -11.82
CA GLU A 98 -12.92 -10.10 -12.25
C GLU A 98 -14.32 -10.34 -12.83
N ASP A 99 -15.39 -9.85 -12.19
CA ASP A 99 -16.76 -10.01 -12.70
C ASP A 99 -16.98 -9.28 -14.04
N GLN A 100 -16.46 -8.06 -14.19
CA GLN A 100 -16.51 -7.30 -15.45
C GLN A 100 -15.75 -7.98 -16.61
N ARG A 101 -14.79 -8.87 -16.30
CA ARG A 101 -14.00 -9.60 -17.31
C ARG A 101 -14.64 -10.92 -17.70
N ILE A 102 -15.36 -11.57 -16.78
CA ILE A 102 -16.15 -12.79 -17.04
C ILE A 102 -17.40 -12.46 -17.86
N GLU A 103 -18.05 -11.31 -17.64
CA GLU A 103 -19.25 -10.90 -18.39
C GLU A 103 -18.96 -10.50 -19.85
N LYS A 104 -17.69 -10.24 -20.20
CA LYS A 104 -17.26 -9.87 -21.56
C LYS A 104 -16.70 -11.04 -22.39
N LEU A 105 -16.74 -12.27 -21.86
CA LEU A 105 -16.34 -13.51 -22.54
C LEU A 105 -17.58 -14.31 -22.94
#